data_AF-A0A961YU55-F1
#
_entry.id   AF-A0A961YU55-F1
#
_cell.length_a   1.000
_cell.length_b   1.000
_cell.length_c   1.000
_cell.angle_alpha   90.00
_cell.angle_beta   90.00
_cell.angle_gamma   90.00
#
_symmetry.space_group_name_H-M   'P 1'
#
loop_
_entity.id
_entity.type
_entity.pdbx_description
1 polymer ?
#
loop_
_entity_poly.entity_id
_entity_poly.type
_entity_poly.pdbx_seq_one_letter_code
_entity_poly.pdbx_strand_id
1 'polypeptide(L)'
;MRNALTALLLLGTAELALAEDRQSGSFVDRIELWLELGRHERLLETLHGPDAVLAPFVSDGCSGGLSAGWEFAVSVLPEIGAHHGEHPPWEACCVAHDRLYHRGGAGAADAEASFADRLAADEAMRLCVIAEGERRKEGLMDDYGVRAATVELLYEGIAGAMYRAVRLGGVPCTRLPWRWGFGWPRCS
;
A
#
# COMPACT_ATOMS: atom_id res chain seq x y z
N MET A 1 54.21 -10.34 -35.53
CA MET A 1 52.76 -10.08 -35.74
C MET A 1 51.97 -11.10 -34.94
N ARG A 2 51.52 -10.74 -33.73
CA ARG A 2 50.60 -11.55 -32.93
C ARG A 2 49.99 -10.66 -31.83
N ASN A 3 48.68 -10.82 -31.67
CA ASN A 3 47.85 -10.48 -30.50
C ASN A 3 47.26 -9.06 -30.43
N ALA A 4 46.08 -8.90 -31.04
CA ALA A 4 45.07 -7.93 -30.63
C ALA A 4 43.72 -8.64 -30.61
N LEU A 5 43.34 -9.22 -29.48
CA LEU A 5 42.02 -9.87 -29.30
C LEU A 5 41.77 -10.23 -27.82
N THR A 6 41.77 -9.26 -26.91
CA THR A 6 41.18 -9.45 -25.56
C THR A 6 40.93 -8.10 -24.87
N ALA A 7 39.84 -7.41 -25.17
CA ALA A 7 39.28 -6.36 -24.29
C ALA A 7 37.94 -5.84 -24.85
N LEU A 8 36.92 -6.70 -24.97
CA LEU A 8 35.56 -6.21 -25.24
C LEU A 8 34.52 -7.25 -24.79
N LEU A 9 34.46 -7.56 -23.48
CA LEU A 9 33.46 -8.51 -22.96
C LEU A 9 33.17 -8.40 -21.46
N LEU A 10 33.28 -7.21 -20.86
CA LEU A 10 33.01 -7.04 -19.42
C LEU A 10 32.12 -5.84 -19.05
N LEU A 11 31.44 -5.20 -19.99
CA LEU A 11 30.55 -4.06 -19.70
C LEU A 11 29.05 -4.36 -19.92
N GLY A 12 28.68 -5.61 -20.24
CA GLY A 12 27.29 -5.94 -20.61
C GLY A 12 26.44 -6.63 -19.54
N THR A 13 26.97 -6.93 -18.35
CA THR A 13 26.27 -7.81 -17.38
C THR A 13 25.64 -7.09 -16.19
N ALA A 14 25.97 -5.83 -15.93
CA ALA A 14 25.45 -5.12 -14.76
C ALA A 14 24.03 -4.58 -14.94
N GLU A 15 23.62 -4.26 -16.18
CA GLU A 15 22.30 -3.66 -16.44
C GLU A 15 21.16 -4.69 -16.51
N LEU A 16 21.44 -5.96 -16.86
CA LEU A 16 20.40 -7.00 -16.93
C LEU A 16 19.91 -7.46 -15.55
N ALA A 17 20.75 -7.44 -14.51
CA ALA A 17 20.39 -7.95 -13.19
C ALA A 17 19.38 -7.05 -12.43
N LEU A 18 19.28 -5.76 -12.79
CA LEU A 18 18.32 -4.84 -12.17
C LEU A 18 16.93 -4.87 -12.84
N ALA A 19 16.79 -5.56 -13.98
CA ALA A 19 15.53 -5.64 -14.72
C ALA A 19 14.71 -6.89 -14.37
N GLU A 20 15.34 -7.97 -13.89
CA GLU A 20 14.65 -9.25 -13.62
C GLU A 20 13.76 -9.24 -12.36
N ASP A 21 13.95 -8.30 -11.43
CA ASP A 21 13.14 -8.23 -10.20
C ASP A 21 11.79 -7.51 -10.41
N ARG A 22 11.55 -6.94 -11.59
CA ARG A 22 10.37 -6.12 -11.86
C ARG A 22 9.19 -6.88 -12.48
N GLN A 23 9.34 -8.17 -12.80
CA GLN A 23 8.40 -8.86 -13.69
C GLN A 23 7.98 -10.28 -13.30
N SER A 24 8.32 -10.79 -12.11
CA SER A 24 7.70 -12.01 -11.58
C SER A 24 6.91 -11.71 -10.31
N GLY A 25 5.58 -11.55 -10.43
CA GLY A 25 4.70 -11.58 -9.26
C GLY A 25 4.99 -12.83 -8.43
N SER A 26 5.09 -12.67 -7.11
CA SER A 26 5.46 -13.75 -6.20
C SER A 26 4.51 -14.94 -6.37
N PHE A 27 4.90 -16.14 -5.93
CA PHE A 27 3.99 -17.29 -5.94
C PHE A 27 2.68 -16.99 -5.18
N VAL A 28 2.78 -16.20 -4.11
CA VAL A 28 1.62 -15.73 -3.34
C VAL A 28 0.74 -14.81 -4.18
N ASP A 29 1.33 -13.85 -4.89
CA ASP A 29 0.58 -12.89 -5.72
C ASP A 29 -0.21 -13.61 -6.82
N ARG A 30 0.33 -14.69 -7.38
CA ARG A 30 -0.38 -15.51 -8.37
C ARG A 30 -1.58 -16.26 -7.78
N ILE A 31 -1.45 -16.75 -6.54
CA ILE A 31 -2.57 -17.37 -5.82
C ILE A 31 -3.63 -16.32 -5.50
N GLU A 32 -3.23 -15.16 -4.98
CA GLU A 32 -4.14 -14.05 -4.69
C GLU A 32 -4.87 -13.58 -5.95
N LEU A 33 -4.15 -13.40 -7.06
CA LEU A 33 -4.73 -13.08 -8.35
C LEU A 33 -5.80 -14.09 -8.73
N TRP A 34 -5.49 -15.39 -8.68
CA TRP A 34 -6.44 -16.44 -9.02
C TRP A 34 -7.70 -16.42 -8.12
N LEU A 35 -7.55 -16.15 -6.83
CA LEU A 35 -8.67 -16.04 -5.87
C LEU A 35 -9.53 -14.78 -6.08
N GLU A 36 -8.92 -13.69 -6.55
CA GLU A 36 -9.56 -12.39 -6.67
C GLU A 36 -10.03 -12.03 -8.08
N LEU A 37 -9.56 -12.72 -9.12
CA LEU A 37 -9.78 -12.36 -10.52
C LEU A 37 -11.25 -12.11 -10.84
N GLY A 38 -12.13 -13.04 -10.48
CA GLY A 38 -13.57 -12.90 -10.71
C GLY A 38 -14.22 -11.73 -9.96
N ARG A 39 -13.61 -11.24 -8.89
CA ARG A 39 -14.09 -10.02 -8.19
C ARG A 39 -13.61 -8.75 -8.89
N HIS A 40 -12.41 -8.77 -9.46
CA HIS A 40 -11.94 -7.68 -10.30
C HIS A 40 -12.74 -7.57 -11.60
N GLU A 41 -13.08 -8.69 -12.23
CA GLU A 41 -13.98 -8.73 -13.40
C GLU A 41 -15.33 -8.06 -13.09
N ARG A 42 -16.01 -8.47 -12.02
CA ARG A 42 -17.29 -7.86 -11.61
C ARG A 42 -17.18 -6.39 -11.23
N LEU A 43 -16.05 -5.97 -10.66
CA LEU A 43 -15.81 -4.55 -10.40
C LEU A 43 -15.71 -3.77 -11.71
N LEU A 44 -14.96 -4.27 -12.70
CA LEU A 44 -14.84 -3.62 -14.01
C LEU A 44 -16.17 -3.57 -14.76
N GLU A 45 -16.99 -4.62 -14.68
CA GLU A 45 -18.37 -4.59 -15.19
C GLU A 45 -19.20 -3.48 -14.54
N THR A 46 -19.02 -3.27 -13.23
CA THR A 46 -19.70 -2.19 -12.49
C THR A 46 -19.19 -0.81 -12.92
N LEU A 47 -17.87 -0.67 -13.10
CA LEU A 47 -17.21 0.57 -13.51
C LEU A 47 -17.60 1.01 -14.92
N HIS A 48 -17.84 0.06 -15.82
CA HIS A 48 -18.25 0.30 -17.20
C HIS A 48 -19.77 0.26 -17.40
N GLY A 49 -20.53 0.06 -16.32
CA GLY A 49 -21.99 0.02 -16.34
C GLY A 49 -22.62 1.38 -16.59
N PRO A 50 -23.88 1.43 -17.06
CA PRO A 50 -24.59 2.69 -17.33
C PRO A 50 -24.86 3.51 -16.05
N ASP A 51 -24.93 2.86 -14.90
CA ASP A 51 -25.16 3.49 -13.59
C ASP A 51 -23.85 3.78 -12.83
N ALA A 52 -22.70 3.68 -13.50
CA ALA A 52 -21.38 3.88 -12.91
C ALA A 52 -21.17 5.34 -12.51
N VAL A 53 -21.55 5.67 -11.28
CA VAL A 53 -21.30 6.97 -10.67
C VAL A 53 -20.45 6.78 -9.41
N LEU A 54 -19.25 7.35 -9.43
CA LEU A 54 -18.39 7.40 -8.26
C LEU A 54 -18.94 8.40 -7.26
N ALA A 55 -19.24 7.94 -6.04
CA ALA A 55 -19.59 8.82 -4.93
C ALA A 55 -18.46 9.80 -4.60
N PRO A 56 -18.72 10.91 -3.90
CA PRO A 56 -17.65 11.77 -3.39
C PRO A 56 -16.67 11.01 -2.50
N PHE A 57 -15.39 11.39 -2.54
CA PHE A 57 -14.36 10.80 -1.71
C PHE A 57 -14.61 11.05 -0.22
N VAL A 58 -14.47 9.98 0.58
CA VAL A 58 -14.52 10.00 2.04
C VAL A 58 -13.41 9.08 2.55
N SER A 59 -12.79 9.44 3.68
CA SER A 59 -11.78 8.64 4.38
C SER A 59 -12.03 8.76 5.89
N ASP A 60 -11.77 7.67 6.62
CA ASP A 60 -11.79 7.60 8.08
C ASP A 60 -10.38 7.67 8.70
N GLY A 61 -9.40 8.12 7.91
CA GLY A 61 -7.98 8.09 8.28
C GLY A 61 -7.40 6.72 8.00
N CYS A 62 -6.88 6.05 9.03
CA CYS A 62 -6.52 4.64 8.94
C CYS A 62 -7.70 3.77 9.36
N SER A 63 -8.27 3.06 8.37
CA SER A 63 -9.45 2.21 8.53
C SER A 63 -9.29 1.11 9.59
N GLY A 64 -10.43 0.52 9.97
CA GLY A 64 -10.49 -0.46 11.07
C GLY A 64 -10.55 0.20 12.45
N GLY A 65 -10.83 1.51 12.50
CA GLY A 65 -10.91 2.29 13.74
C GLY A 65 -9.56 2.68 14.32
N LEU A 66 -8.46 2.59 13.56
CA LEU A 66 -7.13 2.91 14.06
C LEU A 66 -6.99 4.39 14.39
N SER A 67 -7.46 5.28 13.50
CA SER A 67 -7.44 6.73 13.76
C SER A 67 -8.32 7.11 14.95
N ALA A 68 -9.56 6.60 15.02
CA ALA A 68 -10.43 6.81 16.17
C ALA A 68 -9.85 6.26 17.49
N GLY A 69 -9.20 5.09 17.45
CA GLY A 69 -8.52 4.51 18.61
C GLY A 69 -7.32 5.35 19.06
N TRP A 70 -6.61 5.97 18.13
CA TRP A 70 -5.52 6.90 18.42
C TRP A 70 -6.02 8.18 19.08
N GLU A 71 -7.06 8.80 18.54
CA GLU A 71 -7.71 9.97 19.13
C GLU A 71 -8.17 9.68 20.57
N PHE A 72 -8.76 8.50 20.78
CA PHE A 72 -9.12 8.04 22.12
C PHE A 72 -7.89 7.89 23.02
N ALA A 73 -6.81 7.28 22.54
CA ALA A 73 -5.58 7.12 23.31
C ALA A 73 -4.97 8.47 23.71
N VAL A 74 -4.93 9.45 22.79
CA VAL A 74 -4.49 10.82 23.08
C VAL A 74 -5.39 11.50 24.12
N SER A 75 -6.71 11.26 24.07
CA SER A 75 -7.64 11.84 25.05
C SER A 75 -7.44 11.32 26.48
N VAL A 76 -6.96 10.08 26.61
CA VAL A 76 -6.73 9.42 27.91
C VAL A 76 -5.30 9.64 28.41
N LEU A 77 -4.33 9.69 27.50
CA LEU A 77 -2.91 9.89 27.79
C LEU A 77 -2.35 11.00 26.87
N PRO A 78 -2.49 12.28 27.27
CA PRO A 78 -2.10 13.42 26.44
C PRO A 78 -0.63 13.44 26.00
N GLU A 79 0.24 12.73 26.74
CA GLU A 79 1.64 12.53 26.39
C GLU A 79 1.80 11.85 25.01
N ILE A 80 0.88 10.97 24.62
CA ILE A 80 0.87 10.39 23.27
C ILE A 80 0.72 11.51 22.23
N GLY A 81 -0.22 12.44 22.45
CA GLY A 81 -0.42 13.58 21.56
C GLY A 81 0.79 14.50 21.51
N ALA A 82 1.43 14.74 22.66
CA ALA A 82 2.61 15.58 22.75
C ALA A 82 3.82 15.02 21.97
N HIS A 83 4.05 13.70 22.03
CA HIS A 83 5.19 13.05 21.37
C HIS A 83 4.90 12.58 19.94
N HIS A 84 3.64 12.28 19.63
CA HIS A 84 3.30 11.63 18.37
C HIS A 84 2.33 12.39 17.48
N GLY A 85 1.62 13.38 18.02
CA GLY A 85 0.57 14.13 17.34
C GLY A 85 -0.83 13.62 17.68
N GLU A 86 -1.83 14.43 17.35
CA GLU A 86 -3.25 14.14 17.61
C GLU A 86 -3.79 12.95 16.78
N HIS A 87 -3.09 12.59 15.70
CA HIS A 87 -3.41 11.48 14.80
C HIS A 87 -2.21 10.53 14.64
N PRO A 88 -2.42 9.30 14.16
CA PRO A 88 -1.32 8.41 13.82
C PRO A 88 -0.33 9.09 12.88
N PRO A 89 0.98 8.97 13.09
CA PRO A 89 2.00 9.63 12.28
C PRO A 89 1.90 9.34 10.78
N TRP A 90 1.36 8.17 10.45
CA TRP A 90 1.20 7.66 9.09
C TRP A 90 -0.23 7.82 8.54
N GLU A 91 -1.12 8.58 9.19
CA GLU A 91 -2.50 8.75 8.74
C GLU A 91 -2.58 9.29 7.30
N ALA A 92 -1.68 10.21 6.94
CA ALA A 92 -1.58 10.72 5.56
C ALA A 92 -1.30 9.60 4.53
N CYS A 93 -0.57 8.54 4.91
CA CYS A 93 -0.36 7.38 4.05
C CYS A 93 -1.65 6.59 3.84
N CYS A 94 -2.46 6.42 4.89
CA CYS A 94 -3.77 5.78 4.82
C CYS A 94 -4.74 6.58 3.93
N VAL A 95 -4.83 7.90 4.14
CA VAL A 95 -5.68 8.77 3.32
C VAL A 95 -5.26 8.74 1.84
N ALA A 96 -3.96 8.67 1.55
CA ALA A 96 -3.45 8.53 0.20
C ALA A 96 -3.84 7.17 -0.43
N HIS A 97 -3.77 6.09 0.34
CA HIS A 97 -4.22 4.75 -0.04
C HIS A 97 -5.72 4.70 -0.32
N ASP A 98 -6.54 5.29 0.56
CA ASP A 98 -7.99 5.40 0.40
C ASP A 98 -8.37 6.07 -0.92
N ARG A 99 -7.61 7.09 -1.37
CA ARG A 99 -7.86 7.76 -2.66
C ARG A 99 -7.65 6.82 -3.84
N LEU A 100 -6.69 5.91 -3.77
CA LEU A 100 -6.46 4.90 -4.80
C LEU A 100 -7.56 3.86 -4.78
N TYR A 101 -7.90 3.38 -3.58
CA TYR A 101 -8.98 2.42 -3.35
C TYR A 101 -10.34 2.95 -3.80
N HIS A 102 -10.58 4.23 -3.60
CA HIS A 102 -11.79 4.90 -4.06
C HIS A 102 -11.92 4.89 -5.58
N ARG A 103 -10.81 5.10 -6.31
CA ARG A 103 -10.81 5.01 -7.79
C ARG A 103 -10.98 3.58 -8.28
N GLY A 104 -10.43 2.59 -7.57
CA GLY A 104 -10.79 1.17 -7.73
C GLY A 104 -10.48 0.54 -9.09
N GLY A 105 -9.42 0.96 -9.77
CA GLY A 105 -9.08 0.39 -11.09
C GLY A 105 -9.91 0.94 -12.25
N ALA A 106 -10.57 2.10 -12.08
CA ALA A 106 -11.28 2.80 -13.16
C ALA A 106 -10.43 3.10 -14.42
N GLY A 107 -9.09 3.01 -14.33
CA GLY A 107 -8.19 3.14 -15.48
C GLY A 107 -7.59 1.82 -15.98
N ALA A 108 -7.95 0.69 -15.38
CA ALA A 108 -7.40 -0.62 -15.72
C ALA A 108 -8.05 -1.17 -17.00
N ALA A 109 -7.24 -1.79 -17.86
CA ALA A 109 -7.70 -2.38 -19.11
C ALA A 109 -8.48 -3.69 -18.91
N ASP A 110 -8.08 -4.46 -17.89
CA ASP A 110 -8.61 -5.79 -17.56
C ASP A 110 -8.46 -6.10 -16.05
N ALA A 111 -8.94 -7.26 -15.64
CA ALA A 111 -9.01 -7.65 -14.24
C ALA A 111 -7.62 -7.82 -13.62
N GLU A 112 -6.65 -8.35 -14.39
CA GLU A 112 -5.25 -8.46 -14.01
C GLU A 112 -4.61 -7.08 -13.79
N ALA A 113 -4.86 -6.13 -14.68
CA ALA A 113 -4.39 -4.75 -14.51
C ALA A 113 -5.03 -4.11 -13.27
N SER A 114 -6.33 -4.34 -13.01
CA SER A 114 -6.96 -3.83 -11.80
C SER A 114 -6.39 -4.46 -10.53
N PHE A 115 -6.01 -5.74 -10.55
CA PHE A 115 -5.34 -6.41 -9.44
C PHE A 115 -3.93 -5.83 -9.22
N ALA A 116 -3.19 -5.60 -10.31
CA ALA A 116 -1.87 -4.99 -10.26
C ALA A 116 -1.92 -3.56 -9.69
N ASP A 117 -2.92 -2.76 -10.09
CA ASP A 117 -3.15 -1.42 -9.52
C ASP A 117 -3.41 -1.47 -8.02
N ARG A 118 -4.21 -2.44 -7.56
CA ARG A 118 -4.46 -2.65 -6.13
C ARG A 118 -3.19 -3.03 -5.39
N LEU A 119 -2.42 -3.97 -5.91
CA LEU A 119 -1.14 -4.38 -5.34
C LEU A 119 -0.16 -3.20 -5.23
N ALA A 120 -0.09 -2.38 -6.28
CA ALA A 120 0.75 -1.18 -6.29
C ALA A 120 0.29 -0.14 -5.26
N ALA A 121 -1.03 0.05 -5.07
CA ALA A 121 -1.57 0.92 -4.03
C ALA A 121 -1.19 0.44 -2.62
N ASP A 122 -1.34 -0.87 -2.36
CA ASP A 122 -1.01 -1.49 -1.08
C ASP A 122 0.48 -1.35 -0.75
N GLU A 123 1.34 -1.60 -1.74
CA GLU A 123 2.79 -1.46 -1.59
C GLU A 123 3.21 0.01 -1.42
N ALA A 124 2.59 0.94 -2.14
CA ALA A 124 2.83 2.37 -1.96
C ALA A 124 2.50 2.84 -0.54
N MET A 125 1.41 2.34 0.05
CA MET A 125 1.08 2.61 1.46
C MET A 125 2.15 2.05 2.39
N ARG A 126 2.57 0.80 2.19
CA ARG A 126 3.62 0.15 3.00
C ARG A 126 4.91 0.97 3.01
N LEU A 127 5.37 1.38 1.83
CA LEU A 127 6.59 2.18 1.67
C LEU A 127 6.43 3.59 2.27
N CYS A 128 5.26 4.21 2.15
CA CYS A 128 4.97 5.50 2.79
C CYS A 128 5.10 5.42 4.33
N VAL A 129 4.57 4.36 4.94
CA VAL A 129 4.67 4.14 6.41
C VAL A 129 6.12 3.93 6.83
N ILE A 130 6.90 3.15 6.09
CA ILE A 130 8.34 2.98 6.37
C ILE A 130 9.08 4.32 6.28
N ALA A 131 8.78 5.13 5.27
CA ALA A 131 9.38 6.46 5.10
C ALA A 131 8.97 7.46 6.20
N GLU A 132 7.78 7.32 6.79
CA GLU A 132 7.41 8.07 8.01
C GLU A 132 8.30 7.68 9.19
N GLY A 133 8.60 6.39 9.34
CA GLY A 133 9.55 5.89 10.34
C GLY A 133 10.95 6.50 10.19
N GLU A 134 11.45 6.58 8.96
CA GLU A 134 12.72 7.23 8.66
C GLU A 134 12.71 8.71 9.08
N ARG A 135 11.68 9.45 8.69
CA ARG A 135 11.55 10.88 9.02
C ARG A 135 11.50 11.16 10.51
N ARG A 136 10.92 10.25 11.28
CA ARG A 136 10.75 10.39 12.74
C ARG A 136 11.89 9.80 13.55
N LYS A 137 12.84 9.11 12.90
CA LYS A 137 13.83 8.26 13.55
C LYS A 137 14.65 8.98 14.61
N GLU A 138 15.27 10.11 14.24
CA GLU A 138 16.12 10.88 15.14
C GLU A 138 15.34 11.36 16.37
N GLY A 139 14.17 11.97 16.18
CA GLY A 139 13.34 12.45 17.28
C GLY A 139 12.88 11.32 18.22
N LEU A 140 12.53 10.15 17.67
CA LEU A 140 12.13 8.99 18.50
C LEU A 140 13.31 8.39 19.27
N MET A 141 14.52 8.43 18.70
CA MET A 141 15.73 8.00 19.41
C MET A 141 16.01 8.92 20.60
N ASP A 142 15.86 10.23 20.43
CA ASP A 142 16.07 11.22 21.48
C ASP A 142 15.00 11.13 22.57
N ASP A 143 13.72 11.05 22.18
CA ASP A 143 12.59 11.02 23.12
C ASP A 143 12.57 9.75 23.99
N TYR A 144 12.94 8.60 23.42
CA TYR A 144 12.77 7.30 24.07
C TYR A 144 14.09 6.59 24.41
N GLY A 145 15.25 7.18 24.06
CA GLY A 145 16.56 6.56 24.29
C GLY A 145 16.75 5.23 23.55
N VAL A 146 16.03 5.02 22.45
CA VAL A 146 16.08 3.80 21.65
C VAL A 146 17.11 3.91 20.53
N ARG A 147 17.52 2.76 19.97
CA ARG A 147 18.45 2.73 18.83
C ARG A 147 17.68 2.92 17.52
N ALA A 148 18.36 3.48 16.50
CA ALA A 148 17.85 3.57 15.13
C ALA A 148 17.20 2.28 14.62
N ALA A 149 17.90 1.15 14.77
CA ALA A 149 17.42 -0.17 14.36
C ALA A 149 16.11 -0.60 15.07
N THR A 150 15.84 -0.10 16.28
CA THR A 150 14.57 -0.36 16.98
C THR A 150 13.44 0.40 16.31
N VAL A 151 13.65 1.66 15.93
CA VAL A 151 12.63 2.47 15.23
C VAL A 151 12.35 1.88 13.84
N GLU A 152 13.39 1.51 13.09
CA GLU A 152 13.28 0.86 11.79
C GLU A 152 12.44 -0.41 11.87
N LEU A 153 12.78 -1.32 12.80
CA LEU A 153 12.05 -2.56 13.00
C LEU A 153 10.57 -2.33 13.36
N LEU A 154 10.28 -1.33 14.19
CA LEU A 154 8.90 -1.00 14.57
C LEU A 154 8.08 -0.52 13.38
N TYR A 155 8.61 0.43 12.59
CA TYR A 155 7.88 0.95 11.43
C TYR A 155 7.77 -0.05 10.29
N GLU A 156 8.79 -0.88 10.06
CA GLU A 156 8.69 -2.02 9.14
C GLU A 156 7.62 -3.03 9.59
N GLY A 157 7.54 -3.29 10.89
CA GLY A 157 6.51 -4.15 11.49
C GLY A 157 5.11 -3.59 11.31
N ILE A 158 4.90 -2.30 11.61
CA ILE A 158 3.62 -1.60 11.43
C ILE A 158 3.22 -1.61 9.95
N ALA A 159 4.12 -1.19 9.06
CA ALA A 159 3.88 -1.16 7.62
C ALA A 159 3.53 -2.55 7.08
N GLY A 160 4.26 -3.59 7.51
CA GLY A 160 4.00 -4.97 7.11
C GLY A 160 2.67 -5.51 7.64
N ALA A 161 2.25 -5.13 8.84
CA ALA A 161 0.95 -5.50 9.39
C ALA A 161 -0.19 -4.83 8.60
N MET A 162 -0.06 -3.52 8.34
CA MET A 162 -1.02 -2.75 7.56
C MET A 162 -1.15 -3.30 6.13
N TYR A 163 -0.03 -3.56 5.46
CA TYR A 163 -0.01 -4.16 4.12
C TYR A 163 -0.83 -5.46 4.08
N ARG A 164 -0.57 -6.39 4.99
CA ARG A 164 -1.31 -7.67 5.04
C ARG A 164 -2.79 -7.48 5.35
N ALA A 165 -3.13 -6.53 6.21
CA ALA A 165 -4.53 -6.21 6.53
C ALA A 165 -5.29 -5.70 5.30
N VAL A 166 -4.70 -4.79 4.51
CA VAL A 166 -5.35 -4.28 3.28
C VAL A 166 -5.35 -5.29 2.13
N ARG A 167 -4.35 -6.19 2.05
CA ARG A 167 -4.38 -7.33 1.10
C ARG A 167 -5.61 -8.20 1.33
N LEU A 168 -5.87 -8.56 2.60
CA LEU A 168 -6.97 -9.46 2.98
C LEU A 168 -8.34 -8.78 3.03
N GLY A 169 -8.40 -7.56 3.59
CA GLY A 169 -9.65 -6.83 3.81
C GLY A 169 -10.08 -5.95 2.64
N GLY A 170 -9.14 -5.59 1.76
CA GLY A 170 -9.34 -4.63 0.68
C GLY A 170 -9.88 -5.20 -0.63
N VAL A 171 -10.23 -6.48 -0.65
CA VAL A 171 -10.68 -7.17 -1.87
C VAL A 171 -11.94 -6.51 -2.45
N PRO A 172 -12.06 -6.37 -3.79
CA PRO A 172 -13.24 -5.77 -4.41
C PRO A 172 -14.52 -6.57 -4.19
N CYS A 173 -15.66 -5.92 -4.44
CA CYS A 173 -17.00 -6.49 -4.33
C CYS A 173 -17.36 -7.08 -2.95
N THR A 174 -16.70 -6.62 -1.88
CA THR A 174 -17.10 -6.91 -0.49
C THR A 174 -18.06 -5.85 0.04
N ARG A 175 -18.62 -6.07 1.24
CA ARG A 175 -19.43 -5.06 1.95
C ARG A 175 -18.60 -4.10 2.81
N LEU A 176 -17.28 -4.23 2.76
CA LEU A 176 -16.38 -3.43 3.61
C LEU A 176 -16.27 -2.00 3.05
N PRO A 177 -16.26 -0.98 3.92
CA PRO A 177 -16.18 0.42 3.48
C PRO A 177 -14.77 0.86 3.07
N TRP A 178 -13.79 -0.05 3.06
CA TRP A 178 -12.41 0.16 2.60
C TRP A 178 -12.02 -0.86 1.50
N ARG A 179 -12.99 -1.34 0.72
CA ARG A 179 -12.72 -2.24 -0.40
C ARG A 179 -12.09 -1.49 -1.58
N TRP A 180 -11.35 -2.20 -2.42
CA TRP A 180 -10.99 -1.72 -3.75
C TRP A 180 -12.26 -1.42 -4.57
N GLY A 181 -12.37 -0.18 -5.05
CA GLY A 181 -13.60 0.37 -5.65
C GLY A 181 -14.61 0.91 -4.65
N PHE A 182 -14.20 1.28 -3.45
CA PHE A 182 -15.09 1.96 -2.50
C PHE A 182 -15.64 3.27 -3.09
N GLY A 183 -16.94 3.54 -2.91
CA GLY A 183 -17.62 4.69 -3.51
C GLY A 183 -18.27 4.41 -4.87
N TRP A 184 -17.83 3.38 -5.60
CA TRP A 184 -18.59 2.86 -6.74
C TRP A 184 -19.83 2.07 -6.27
N PRO A 185 -20.83 1.87 -7.16
CA PRO A 185 -21.94 0.97 -6.90
C PRO A 185 -21.46 -0.43 -6.46
N ARG A 186 -22.35 -1.19 -5.84
CA ARG A 186 -22.03 -2.57 -5.47
C ARG A 186 -22.02 -3.43 -6.73
N CYS A 187 -21.06 -4.33 -6.80
CA CYS A 187 -21.05 -5.37 -7.81
C CYS A 187 -22.31 -6.23 -7.69
N SER A 188 -22.91 -6.56 -8.83
CA SER A 188 -24.03 -7.51 -8.96
C SER A 188 -23.59 -8.96 -8.86
#